data_AF-A0AA40K5Q9-F1
#
_entry.id   AF-A0AA40K5Q9-F1
#
_cell.length_a   1.000
_cell.length_b   1.000
_cell.length_c   1.000
_cell.angle_alpha   90.00
_cell.angle_beta   90.00
_cell.angle_gamma   90.00
#
_symmetry.space_group_name_H-M   'P 1'
#
loop_
_entity.id
_entity.type
_entity.pdbx_description
1 polymer ?
#
loop_
_entity_poly.entity_id
_entity_poly.type
_entity_poly.pdbx_seq_one_letter_code
_entity_poly.pdbx_strand_id
1 'polypeptide(L)'
;MSLLASTWPGHGFALMGFTLARFMYLDIDNIFCGAAAFLVVFQSVPAIRHKFILAHRVNGYIILLLSVAGTAGALIVTRRAFGGGLDTQTGFGMIAVMFLRLRIEQHRAWMLRAWFYAGAIITVRPILFITALITSSQGTYHEAIPCSVIEFLNSAGQVNDTFSTCTSPDAWTVVRADINDSASPIGTAASLRAGFGMAGWLALALHAIGVEICIHLTPAEGERLRKVSHQRQLEAGMRKPGCDGLATDRPAELY
;
A
#
# COMPACT_ATOMS: atom_id res chain seq x y z
N MET A 1 -40.98 9.28 -15.25
CA MET A 1 -40.52 8.37 -14.19
C MET A 1 -40.19 7.02 -14.82
N SER A 2 -38.90 6.74 -15.09
CA SER A 2 -38.28 5.40 -15.29
C SER A 2 -36.95 5.56 -16.06
N LEU A 3 -35.91 6.09 -15.41
CA LEU A 3 -34.53 6.17 -15.95
C LEU A 3 -33.48 6.06 -14.83
N LEU A 4 -33.67 5.14 -13.87
CA LEU A 4 -32.77 4.98 -12.71
C LEU A 4 -32.32 3.53 -12.42
N ALA A 5 -32.22 2.64 -13.42
CA ALA A 5 -32.02 1.21 -13.10
C ALA A 5 -30.98 0.39 -13.90
N SER A 6 -30.08 0.94 -14.74
CA SER A 6 -29.29 0.04 -15.62
C SER A 6 -27.81 0.34 -15.90
N THR A 7 -27.09 1.14 -15.10
CA THR A 7 -25.62 1.24 -15.25
C THR A 7 -24.86 0.90 -13.97
N TRP A 8 -24.88 -0.40 -13.66
CA TRP A 8 -23.79 -1.25 -13.14
C TRP A 8 -22.97 -0.80 -11.90
N PRO A 9 -23.22 -1.44 -10.74
CA PRO A 9 -22.59 -1.20 -9.44
C PRO A 9 -21.63 -2.31 -8.99
N GLY A 10 -20.31 -2.17 -9.22
CA GLY A 10 -19.34 -3.16 -8.68
C GLY A 10 -17.96 -2.58 -8.38
N HIS A 11 -17.30 -1.98 -9.37
CA HIS A 11 -15.92 -1.51 -9.23
C HIS A 11 -15.80 -0.19 -8.45
N GLY A 12 -16.78 0.70 -8.65
CA GLY A 12 -16.86 1.96 -7.91
C GLY A 12 -17.11 1.73 -6.42
N PHE A 13 -17.89 0.70 -6.05
CA PHE A 13 -18.18 0.36 -4.66
C PHE A 13 -17.04 -0.37 -3.96
N ALA A 14 -16.26 -1.20 -4.66
CA ALA A 14 -15.07 -1.82 -4.07
C ALA A 14 -13.99 -0.77 -3.76
N LEU A 15 -13.72 0.16 -4.70
CA LEU A 15 -12.77 1.25 -4.47
C LEU A 15 -13.32 2.30 -3.49
N MET A 16 -14.60 2.68 -3.58
CA MET A 16 -15.23 3.58 -2.60
C MET A 16 -15.32 2.92 -1.22
N GLY A 17 -15.56 1.62 -1.11
CA GLY A 17 -15.57 0.86 0.14
C GLY A 17 -14.20 0.78 0.80
N PHE A 18 -13.14 0.55 0.02
CA PHE A 18 -11.75 0.65 0.49
C PHE A 18 -11.36 2.08 0.88
N THR A 19 -11.95 3.10 0.22
CA THR A 19 -11.68 4.50 0.56
C THR A 19 -12.56 5.03 1.71
N LEU A 20 -13.72 4.42 1.98
CA LEU A 20 -14.57 4.71 3.13
C LEU A 20 -14.10 3.99 4.40
N ALA A 21 -13.49 2.81 4.29
CA ALA A 21 -12.78 2.16 5.40
C ALA A 21 -11.65 3.03 5.99
N ARG A 22 -11.23 4.06 5.24
CA ARG A 22 -10.27 5.08 5.65
C ARG A 22 -10.81 6.12 6.63
N PHE A 23 -12.13 6.28 6.74
CA PHE A 23 -12.72 7.24 7.69
C PHE A 23 -12.77 6.72 9.12
N MET A 24 -12.60 5.42 9.36
CA MET A 24 -12.82 4.86 10.70
C MET A 24 -11.58 4.75 11.61
N TYR A 25 -10.34 4.90 11.11
CA TYR A 25 -9.13 4.60 11.94
C TYR A 25 -7.81 5.30 11.54
N LEU A 26 -7.81 6.62 11.32
CA LEU A 26 -6.58 7.38 11.03
C LEU A 26 -6.48 8.71 11.78
N ASP A 27 -5.72 8.70 12.87
CA ASP A 27 -4.73 9.74 13.21
C ASP A 27 -3.52 8.94 13.76
N ILE A 28 -2.27 9.21 13.38
CA ILE A 28 -1.42 10.30 13.83
C ILE A 28 -0.39 10.57 12.70
N ASP A 29 -0.21 11.82 12.31
CA ASP A 29 0.81 12.39 11.39
C ASP A 29 0.53 12.47 9.87
N ASN A 30 -0.72 12.32 9.45
CA ASN A 30 -1.45 12.97 8.33
C ASN A 30 -0.76 13.73 7.15
N ILE A 31 0.50 13.50 6.74
CA ILE A 31 1.23 14.52 5.96
C ILE A 31 1.44 14.21 4.46
N PHE A 32 1.43 12.94 3.97
CA PHE A 32 1.56 12.69 2.51
C PHE A 32 0.66 11.57 1.94
N CYS A 33 0.55 10.40 2.59
CA CYS A 33 -0.37 9.35 2.12
C CYS A 33 -1.85 9.78 2.23
N GLY A 34 -2.17 10.68 3.18
CA GLY A 34 -3.44 11.38 3.38
C GLY A 34 -4.05 11.90 2.08
N ALA A 35 -3.34 12.86 1.48
CA ALA A 35 -3.80 13.63 0.35
C ALA A 35 -4.02 12.78 -0.91
N ALA A 36 -3.06 11.93 -1.29
CA ALA A 36 -3.17 11.13 -2.51
C ALA A 36 -4.41 10.21 -2.49
N ALA A 37 -4.61 9.45 -1.41
CA ALA A 37 -5.76 8.56 -1.32
C ALA A 37 -7.10 9.30 -1.11
N PHE A 38 -7.09 10.56 -0.65
CA PHE A 38 -8.32 11.37 -0.59
C PHE A 38 -8.69 11.83 -2.00
N LEU A 39 -7.71 12.31 -2.77
CA LEU A 39 -7.87 12.73 -4.15
C LEU A 39 -8.27 11.57 -5.07
N VAL A 40 -7.89 10.33 -4.75
CA VAL A 40 -8.31 9.12 -5.47
C VAL A 40 -9.81 8.87 -5.41
N VAL A 41 -10.49 9.25 -4.31
CA VAL A 41 -11.96 9.18 -4.23
C VAL A 41 -12.54 9.95 -5.39
N PHE A 42 -12.14 11.21 -5.54
CA PHE A 42 -12.60 12.09 -6.61
C PHE A 42 -12.13 11.61 -7.99
N GLN A 43 -10.92 11.07 -8.09
CA GLN A 43 -10.42 10.46 -9.33
C GLN A 43 -11.31 9.31 -9.81
N SER A 44 -11.89 8.54 -8.87
CA SER A 44 -12.67 7.34 -9.15
C SER A 44 -14.16 7.62 -9.41
N VAL A 45 -14.63 8.86 -9.22
CA VAL A 45 -16.03 9.24 -9.49
C VAL A 45 -16.28 9.36 -11.00
N PRO A 46 -17.14 8.52 -11.61
CA PRO A 46 -17.40 8.58 -13.04
C PRO A 46 -17.96 9.94 -13.50
N ALA A 47 -18.81 10.57 -12.69
CA ALA A 47 -19.40 11.88 -13.00
C ALA A 47 -18.35 12.98 -13.21
N ILE A 48 -17.25 12.94 -12.45
CA ILE A 48 -16.15 13.91 -12.58
C ILE A 48 -15.40 13.69 -13.90
N ARG A 49 -15.11 12.43 -14.26
CA ARG A 49 -14.46 12.12 -15.55
C ARG A 49 -15.30 12.54 -16.76
N HIS A 50 -16.63 12.35 -16.70
CA HIS A 50 -17.52 12.65 -17.83
C HIS A 50 -17.82 14.15 -17.98
N LYS A 51 -17.91 14.91 -16.88
CA LYS A 51 -18.25 16.35 -16.91
C LYS A 51 -17.05 17.29 -16.78
N PHE A 52 -16.00 16.88 -16.09
CA PHE A 52 -14.85 17.72 -15.72
C PHE A 52 -13.53 17.03 -16.07
N ILE A 53 -13.33 16.74 -17.37
CA ILE A 53 -12.16 15.97 -17.85
C ILE A 53 -10.81 16.64 -17.52
N LEU A 54 -10.74 17.98 -17.58
CA LEU A 54 -9.51 18.71 -17.26
C LEU A 54 -9.17 18.56 -15.77
N ALA A 55 -10.15 18.72 -14.88
CA ALA A 55 -9.97 18.52 -13.44
C ALA A 55 -9.52 17.09 -13.13
N HIS A 56 -10.13 16.09 -13.78
CA HIS A 56 -9.73 14.68 -13.65
C HIS A 56 -8.28 14.42 -14.11
N ARG A 57 -7.81 15.09 -15.17
CA ARG A 57 -6.42 14.97 -15.63
C ARG A 57 -5.45 15.62 -14.66
N VAL A 58 -5.72 16.85 -14.23
CA VAL A 58 -4.87 17.58 -13.27
C VAL A 58 -4.79 16.81 -11.94
N ASN A 59 -5.92 16.35 -11.41
CA ASN A 59 -5.96 15.53 -10.21
C ASN A 59 -5.14 14.24 -10.36
N GLY A 60 -5.23 13.57 -11.52
CA GLY A 60 -4.42 12.39 -11.83
C GLY A 60 -2.91 12.66 -11.77
N TYR A 61 -2.44 13.78 -12.30
CA TYR A 61 -1.01 14.16 -12.22
C TYR A 61 -0.58 14.47 -10.79
N ILE A 62 -1.42 15.18 -10.02
CA ILE A 62 -1.15 15.49 -8.61
C ILE A 62 -1.03 14.19 -7.80
N ILE A 63 -1.99 13.26 -7.98
CA ILE A 63 -1.97 11.96 -7.31
C ILE A 63 -0.69 11.19 -7.66
N LEU A 64 -0.31 11.14 -8.95
CA LEU A 64 0.91 10.43 -9.36
C LEU A 64 2.16 11.02 -8.70
N LEU A 65 2.29 12.35 -8.70
CA LEU A 65 3.41 13.05 -8.08
C LEU A 65 3.47 12.76 -6.56
N LEU A 66 2.34 12.85 -5.87
CA LEU A 66 2.24 12.56 -4.44
C LEU A 66 2.57 11.09 -4.13
N SER A 67 2.14 10.15 -4.96
CA SER A 67 2.44 8.72 -4.77
C SER A 67 3.91 8.39 -4.99
N VAL A 68 4.56 9.01 -5.97
CA VAL A 68 6.02 8.89 -6.19
C VAL A 68 6.80 9.49 -5.04
N ALA A 69 6.44 10.71 -4.60
CA ALA A 69 7.06 11.36 -3.45
C ALA A 69 6.87 10.54 -2.16
N GLY A 70 5.67 10.00 -1.93
CA GLY A 70 5.37 9.12 -0.80
C GLY A 70 6.18 7.83 -0.83
N THR A 71 6.36 7.23 -2.01
CA THR A 71 7.18 6.02 -2.18
C THR A 71 8.67 6.32 -1.91
N ALA A 72 9.18 7.45 -2.40
CA ALA A 72 10.54 7.89 -2.10
C ALA A 72 10.73 8.12 -0.59
N GLY A 73 9.78 8.79 0.07
CA GLY A 73 9.78 8.99 1.53
C GLY A 73 9.78 7.67 2.29
N ALA A 74 8.96 6.70 1.87
CA ALA A 74 8.92 5.37 2.47
C ALA A 74 10.28 4.64 2.36
N LEU A 75 10.94 4.71 1.19
CA LEU A 75 12.27 4.13 0.98
C LEU A 75 13.37 4.80 1.80
N ILE A 76 13.25 6.10 2.10
CA ILE A 76 14.20 6.82 2.96
C ILE A 76 14.06 6.35 4.41
N VAL A 77 12.83 6.17 4.89
CA VAL A 77 12.54 5.87 6.32
C VAL A 77 12.57 4.37 6.63
N THR A 78 12.46 3.50 5.62
CA THR A 78 12.34 2.03 5.81
C THR A 78 13.46 1.41 6.65
N ARG A 79 14.68 1.97 6.62
CA ARG A 79 15.82 1.51 7.45
C ARG A 79 15.69 1.79 8.94
N ARG A 80 14.72 2.62 9.34
CA ARG A 80 14.46 2.99 10.74
C ARG A 80 13.06 2.58 11.19
N ALA A 81 12.11 2.47 10.26
CA ALA A 81 10.75 2.06 10.53
C ALA A 81 10.70 0.69 11.22
N PHE A 82 10.12 0.63 12.42
CA PHE A 82 9.95 -0.60 13.21
C PHE A 82 11.23 -1.44 13.34
N GLY A 83 12.39 -0.78 13.43
CA GLY A 83 13.70 -1.45 13.57
C GLY A 83 14.43 -1.75 12.27
N GLY A 84 13.81 -1.51 11.12
CA GLY A 84 14.50 -1.49 9.83
C GLY A 84 15.07 -2.82 9.38
N GLY A 85 14.48 -3.94 9.81
CA GLY A 85 14.90 -5.28 9.42
C GLY A 85 14.92 -5.46 7.88
N LEU A 86 15.71 -6.41 7.41
CA LEU A 86 15.84 -6.69 5.98
C LEU A 86 14.50 -7.15 5.37
N ASP A 87 13.67 -7.83 6.15
CA ASP A 87 12.28 -8.17 5.81
C ASP A 87 11.44 -6.91 5.50
N THR A 88 11.57 -5.88 6.32
CA THR A 88 10.90 -4.59 6.13
C THR A 88 11.43 -3.88 4.88
N GLN A 89 12.76 -3.75 4.76
CA GLN A 89 13.39 -3.08 3.63
C GLN A 89 13.04 -3.74 2.29
N THR A 90 13.05 -5.08 2.25
CA THR A 90 12.71 -5.84 1.05
C THR A 90 11.22 -5.74 0.72
N GLY A 91 10.33 -5.69 1.71
CA GLY A 91 8.89 -5.46 1.49
C GLY A 91 8.61 -4.10 0.84
N PHE A 92 9.13 -3.02 1.42
CA PHE A 92 8.99 -1.67 0.85
C PHE A 92 9.68 -1.53 -0.51
N GLY A 93 10.87 -2.13 -0.67
CA GLY A 93 11.59 -2.18 -1.94
C GLY A 93 10.79 -2.89 -3.03
N MET A 94 10.17 -4.03 -2.72
CA MET A 94 9.32 -4.76 -3.66
C MET A 94 8.10 -3.93 -4.08
N ILE A 95 7.40 -3.31 -3.13
CA ILE A 95 6.24 -2.45 -3.42
C ILE A 95 6.64 -1.29 -4.34
N ALA A 96 7.77 -0.63 -4.06
CA ALA A 96 8.28 0.45 -4.90
C ALA A 96 8.60 -0.03 -6.32
N VAL A 97 9.28 -1.17 -6.46
CA VAL A 97 9.56 -1.78 -7.77
C VAL A 97 8.27 -2.12 -8.51
N MET A 98 7.27 -2.70 -7.82
CA MET A 98 5.97 -3.02 -8.43
C MET A 98 5.18 -1.78 -8.85
N PHE A 99 5.26 -0.69 -8.07
CA PHE A 99 4.63 0.59 -8.40
C PHE A 99 5.30 1.26 -9.61
N LEU A 100 6.64 1.20 -9.69
CA LEU A 100 7.44 1.84 -10.73
C LEU A 100 7.64 0.98 -12.00
N ARG A 101 7.46 -0.34 -11.94
CA ARG A 101 7.50 -1.25 -13.10
C ARG A 101 6.24 -1.08 -13.95
N LEU A 102 6.28 -0.03 -14.77
CA LEU A 102 5.18 0.48 -15.55
C LEU A 102 5.09 -0.19 -16.94
N ARG A 103 3.87 -0.57 -17.33
CA ARG A 103 3.40 -0.49 -18.72
C ARG A 103 2.24 0.50 -18.73
N ILE A 104 2.55 1.79 -18.87
CA ILE A 104 1.57 2.90 -18.81
C ILE A 104 0.48 2.71 -19.86
N GLU A 105 0.78 2.01 -20.95
CA GLU A 105 -0.12 1.67 -22.05
C GLU A 105 -1.36 0.91 -21.56
N GLN A 106 -1.22 0.15 -20.46
CA GLN A 106 -2.32 -0.54 -19.77
C GLN A 106 -2.74 0.20 -18.48
N HIS A 107 -2.84 1.53 -18.57
CA HIS A 107 -3.14 2.46 -17.46
C HIS A 107 -4.19 1.93 -16.47
N ARG A 108 -5.26 1.28 -16.96
CA ARG A 108 -6.30 0.69 -16.10
C ARG A 108 -5.77 -0.41 -15.18
N ALA A 109 -5.09 -1.41 -15.75
CA ALA A 109 -4.59 -2.56 -14.97
C ALA A 109 -3.49 -2.13 -14.01
N TRP A 110 -2.61 -1.22 -14.47
CA TRP A 110 -1.62 -0.61 -13.61
C TRP A 110 -2.25 0.15 -12.43
N MET A 111 -3.25 1.00 -12.69
CA MET A 111 -3.90 1.79 -11.65
C MET A 111 -4.55 0.88 -10.60
N LEU A 112 -5.20 -0.21 -11.02
CA LEU A 112 -5.76 -1.20 -10.10
C LEU A 112 -4.67 -1.85 -9.23
N ARG A 113 -3.59 -2.35 -9.81
CA ARG A 113 -2.46 -2.94 -9.06
C ARG A 113 -1.86 -1.96 -8.06
N ALA A 114 -1.56 -0.73 -8.50
CA ALA A 114 -0.97 0.30 -7.66
C ALA A 114 -1.83 0.63 -6.43
N TRP A 115 -3.14 0.80 -6.59
CA TRP A 115 -4.03 1.13 -5.47
C TRP A 115 -4.28 -0.07 -4.54
N PHE A 116 -4.32 -1.29 -5.08
CA PHE A 116 -4.36 -2.49 -4.24
C PHE A 116 -3.09 -2.63 -3.40
N TYR A 117 -1.91 -2.45 -3.99
CA TYR A 117 -0.66 -2.55 -3.22
C TYR A 117 -0.53 -1.42 -2.18
N ALA A 118 -0.95 -0.20 -2.53
CA ALA A 118 -1.03 0.89 -1.56
C ALA A 118 -2.02 0.58 -0.41
N GLY A 119 -3.10 -0.15 -0.70
CA GLY A 119 -4.07 -0.63 0.28
C GLY A 119 -3.49 -1.62 1.31
N ALA A 120 -2.38 -2.29 0.98
CA ALA A 120 -1.75 -3.25 1.89
C ALA A 120 -1.39 -2.63 3.25
N ILE A 121 -1.06 -1.33 3.32
CA ILE A 121 -0.76 -0.63 4.58
C ILE A 121 -1.92 -0.67 5.58
N ILE A 122 -3.16 -0.73 5.08
CA ILE A 122 -4.36 -0.83 5.91
C ILE A 122 -4.43 -2.23 6.50
N THR A 123 -4.18 -3.27 5.70
CA THR A 123 -4.22 -4.67 6.12
C THR A 123 -3.04 -5.07 6.99
N VAL A 124 -1.89 -4.40 6.88
CA VAL A 124 -0.78 -4.58 7.81
C VAL A 124 -1.23 -4.30 9.24
N ARG A 125 -2.06 -3.28 9.49
CA ARG A 125 -2.47 -2.89 10.86
C ARG A 125 -3.20 -3.99 11.66
N PRO A 126 -4.31 -4.59 11.17
CA PRO A 126 -4.97 -5.66 11.89
C PRO A 126 -4.11 -6.92 12.00
N ILE A 127 -3.32 -7.26 10.97
CA ILE A 127 -2.39 -8.40 11.04
C ILE A 127 -1.34 -8.16 12.13
N LEU A 128 -0.78 -6.95 12.19
CA LEU A 128 0.19 -6.56 13.20
C LEU A 128 -0.39 -6.59 14.60
N PHE A 129 -1.61 -6.08 14.78
CA PHE A 129 -2.30 -6.11 16.07
C PHE A 129 -2.57 -7.54 16.55
N ILE A 130 -3.06 -8.41 15.66
CA ILE A 130 -3.25 -9.84 15.96
C ILE A 130 -1.91 -10.50 16.32
N THR A 131 -0.84 -10.17 15.59
CA THR A 131 0.51 -10.70 15.87
C THR A 131 1.01 -10.25 17.24
N ALA A 132 0.79 -8.99 17.61
CA ALA A 132 1.16 -8.47 18.91
C ALA A 132 0.40 -9.17 20.06
N LEU A 133 -0.90 -9.42 19.90
CA LEU A 133 -1.68 -10.19 20.88
C LEU A 133 -1.15 -11.63 21.03
N ILE A 134 -0.87 -12.31 19.92
CA ILE A 134 -0.38 -13.69 19.91
C ILE A 134 1.00 -13.77 20.56
N THR A 135 1.95 -12.93 20.15
CA THR A 135 3.32 -12.94 20.68
C THR A 135 3.37 -12.61 22.18
N SER A 136 2.53 -11.66 22.63
CA SER A 136 2.38 -11.32 24.05
C SER A 136 1.81 -12.47 24.86
N SER A 137 0.79 -13.17 24.32
CA SER A 137 0.17 -14.32 25.01
C SER A 137 1.11 -15.52 25.19
N GLN A 138 2.08 -15.69 24.28
CA GLN A 138 3.07 -16.77 24.38
C GLN A 138 4.19 -16.44 25.36
N GLY A 139 4.54 -15.16 25.54
CA GLY A 139 5.57 -14.70 26.49
C GLY A 139 7.01 -15.11 26.15
N THR A 140 7.23 -15.81 25.03
CA THR A 140 8.54 -16.32 24.58
C THR A 140 9.19 -15.46 23.50
N TYR A 141 8.44 -14.53 22.90
CA TYR A 141 8.96 -13.63 21.87
C TYR A 141 9.74 -12.48 22.48
N HIS A 142 10.93 -12.26 21.96
CA HIS A 142 11.83 -11.21 22.40
C HIS A 142 12.44 -10.52 21.18
N GLU A 143 12.57 -9.21 21.27
CA GLU A 143 13.16 -8.38 20.23
C GLU A 143 14.42 -7.70 20.73
N ALA A 144 15.43 -7.61 19.86
CA ALA A 144 16.61 -6.82 20.13
C ALA A 144 16.29 -5.34 19.83
N ILE A 145 16.44 -4.48 20.83
CA ILE A 145 16.16 -3.05 20.75
C ILE A 145 17.43 -2.27 21.15
N PRO A 146 17.83 -1.24 20.37
CA PRO A 146 18.97 -0.41 20.73
C PRO A 146 18.62 0.47 21.94
N CYS A 147 19.60 0.68 22.81
CA CYS A 147 19.41 1.38 24.08
C CYS A 147 19.03 2.86 23.90
N SER A 148 19.47 3.50 22.82
CA SER A 148 18.96 4.83 22.41
C SER A 148 17.44 4.88 22.22
N VAL A 149 16.82 3.80 21.72
CA VAL A 149 15.36 3.71 21.60
C VAL A 149 14.71 3.45 22.95
N ILE A 150 15.33 2.67 23.83
CA ILE A 150 14.87 2.46 25.21
C ILE A 150 14.85 3.78 25.97
N GLU A 151 15.93 4.56 25.88
CA GLU A 151 16.05 5.87 26.50
C GLU A 151 14.99 6.85 25.97
N PHE A 152 14.76 6.86 24.65
CA PHE A 152 13.71 7.67 24.04
C PHE A 152 12.30 7.29 24.53
N LEU A 153 12.02 5.99 24.66
CA LEU A 153 10.72 5.49 25.10
C LEU A 153 10.50 5.62 26.61
N ASN A 154 11.57 5.62 27.40
CA ASN A 154 11.53 5.64 28.86
C ASN A 154 11.67 7.06 29.45
N SER A 155 11.06 8.06 28.82
CA SER A 155 11.22 9.50 29.17
C SER A 155 10.79 9.89 30.60
N ALA A 156 10.27 8.96 31.40
CA ALA A 156 9.86 9.16 32.80
C ALA A 156 10.64 8.34 33.86
N GLY A 157 11.64 7.52 33.50
CA GLY A 157 12.30 6.60 34.44
C GLY A 157 13.80 6.37 34.24
N GLN A 158 14.49 5.89 35.30
CA GLN A 158 15.90 5.49 35.23
C GLN A 158 16.03 4.17 34.44
N VAL A 159 16.44 4.27 33.17
CA VAL A 159 16.67 3.12 32.25
C VAL A 159 17.62 2.07 32.84
N ASN A 160 18.58 2.50 33.66
CA ASN A 160 19.69 1.68 34.15
C ASN A 160 19.27 0.55 35.09
N ASP A 161 18.20 0.72 35.88
CA ASP A 161 17.81 -0.29 36.88
C ASP A 161 17.08 -1.49 36.26
N THR A 162 16.37 -1.26 35.14
CA THR A 162 15.62 -2.31 34.43
C THR A 162 16.43 -2.92 33.28
N PHE A 163 17.31 -2.14 32.66
CA PHE A 163 18.12 -2.56 31.51
C PHE A 163 19.61 -2.30 31.76
N SER A 164 20.22 -3.08 32.66
CA SER A 164 21.64 -2.95 33.05
C SER A 164 22.63 -3.16 31.90
N THR A 165 22.19 -3.75 30.78
CA THR A 165 22.96 -3.90 29.54
C THR A 165 23.10 -2.58 28.76
N CYS A 166 22.25 -1.59 29.03
CA CYS A 166 22.26 -0.29 28.37
C CYS A 166 23.32 0.67 28.96
N THR A 167 24.58 0.33 28.74
CA THR A 167 25.74 1.13 29.16
C THR A 167 26.10 2.26 28.19
N SER A 168 25.62 2.19 26.95
CA SER A 168 25.79 3.22 25.92
C SER A 168 24.58 3.27 24.97
N PRO A 169 24.33 4.40 24.27
CA PRO A 169 23.21 4.53 23.32
C PRO A 169 23.26 3.54 22.14
N ASP A 170 24.46 3.09 21.78
CA ASP A 170 24.72 2.13 20.70
C ASP A 170 24.63 0.66 21.15
N ALA A 171 24.54 0.41 22.47
CA ALA A 171 24.33 -0.91 23.00
C ALA A 171 22.93 -1.44 22.63
N TRP A 172 22.78 -2.76 22.70
CA TRP A 172 21.52 -3.44 22.43
C TRP A 172 21.06 -4.21 23.67
N THR A 173 19.76 -4.22 23.88
CA THR A 173 19.14 -5.04 24.92
C THR A 173 17.99 -5.86 24.33
N VAL A 174 17.68 -6.95 25.00
CA VAL A 174 16.62 -7.87 24.59
C VAL A 174 15.38 -7.53 25.41
N VAL A 175 14.27 -7.26 24.71
CA VAL A 175 13.01 -6.85 25.31
C VAL A 175 11.95 -7.89 24.98
N ARG A 176 11.18 -8.31 25.98
CA ARG A 176 10.02 -9.19 25.77
C ARG A 176 8.91 -8.44 25.02
N ALA A 177 8.35 -9.08 24.01
CA ALA A 177 7.16 -8.58 23.32
C ALA A 177 5.95 -8.70 24.23
N ASP A 178 5.40 -7.57 24.68
CA ASP A 178 4.19 -7.51 25.50
C ASP A 178 3.38 -6.23 25.24
N ILE A 179 2.28 -6.36 24.52
CA ILE A 179 1.36 -5.24 24.23
C ILE A 179 0.52 -4.82 25.44
N ASN A 180 0.46 -5.65 26.49
CA ASN A 180 -0.27 -5.36 27.72
C ASN A 180 0.63 -4.79 28.83
N ASP A 181 1.91 -4.53 28.52
CA ASP A 181 2.81 -3.85 29.45
C ASP A 181 2.30 -2.43 29.74
N SER A 182 1.67 -2.27 30.90
CA SER A 182 1.15 -1.00 31.39
C SER A 182 2.19 -0.17 32.13
N ALA A 183 3.35 -0.77 32.45
CA ALA A 183 4.43 -0.09 33.14
C ALA A 183 5.30 0.72 32.15
N SER A 184 5.44 0.25 30.91
CA SER A 184 6.26 0.94 29.90
C SER A 184 5.79 0.73 28.46
N PRO A 185 5.99 1.70 27.56
CA PRO A 185 5.73 1.52 26.12
C PRO A 185 6.76 0.59 25.44
N ILE A 186 7.76 0.09 26.17
CA ILE A 186 8.89 -0.67 25.64
C ILE A 186 8.43 -2.07 25.19
N GLY A 187 7.64 -2.77 26.00
CA GLY A 187 7.06 -4.08 25.62
C GLY A 187 6.12 -3.97 24.42
N THR A 188 5.34 -2.89 24.35
CA THR A 188 4.47 -2.60 23.21
C THR A 188 5.29 -2.36 21.94
N ALA A 189 6.37 -1.57 22.03
CA ALA A 189 7.27 -1.36 20.89
C ALA A 189 7.92 -2.68 20.43
N ALA A 190 8.34 -3.55 21.35
CA ALA A 190 8.89 -4.87 21.01
C ALA A 190 7.87 -5.76 20.28
N SER A 191 6.62 -5.83 20.77
CA SER A 191 5.57 -6.65 20.13
C SER A 191 5.22 -6.18 18.72
N LEU A 192 5.18 -4.86 18.48
CA LEU A 192 4.97 -4.31 17.14
C LEU A 192 6.17 -4.54 16.22
N ARG A 193 7.41 -4.46 16.71
CA ARG A 193 8.60 -4.71 15.89
C ARG A 193 8.69 -6.18 15.45
N ALA A 194 8.38 -7.12 16.34
CA ALA A 194 8.41 -8.55 16.06
C ALA A 194 7.52 -8.98 14.88
N GLY A 195 6.37 -8.32 14.73
CA GLY A 195 5.39 -8.68 13.70
C GLY A 195 5.46 -7.86 12.42
N PHE A 196 6.21 -6.75 12.38
CA PHE A 196 6.02 -5.71 11.35
C PHE A 196 6.33 -6.20 9.93
N GLY A 197 7.51 -6.78 9.70
CA GLY A 197 7.89 -7.22 8.37
C GLY A 197 7.07 -8.43 7.90
N MET A 198 6.78 -9.39 8.79
CA MET A 198 5.87 -10.51 8.49
C MET A 198 4.48 -10.02 8.08
N ALA A 199 3.89 -9.09 8.85
CA ALA A 199 2.61 -8.50 8.53
C ALA A 199 2.64 -7.76 7.19
N GLY A 200 3.73 -7.03 6.91
CA GLY A 200 4.01 -6.38 5.64
C GLY A 200 3.96 -7.34 4.45
N TRP A 201 4.70 -8.45 4.53
CA TRP A 201 4.76 -9.46 3.49
C TRP A 201 3.44 -10.20 3.28
N LEU A 202 2.77 -10.58 4.37
CA LEU A 202 1.47 -11.24 4.30
C LEU A 202 0.42 -10.33 3.67
N ALA A 203 0.36 -9.06 4.08
CA ALA A 203 -0.54 -8.08 3.49
C ALA A 203 -0.24 -7.87 2.00
N LEU A 204 1.03 -7.74 1.61
CA LEU A 204 1.42 -7.60 0.21
C LEU A 204 0.97 -8.81 -0.62
N ALA A 205 1.20 -10.03 -0.14
CA ALA A 205 0.78 -11.25 -0.83
C ALA A 205 -0.74 -11.31 -1.03
N LEU A 206 -1.52 -10.98 0.00
CA LEU A 206 -2.98 -10.93 -0.10
C LEU A 206 -3.46 -9.94 -1.17
N HIS A 207 -2.84 -8.76 -1.25
CA HIS A 207 -3.20 -7.74 -2.24
C HIS A 207 -2.71 -8.09 -3.65
N ALA A 208 -1.52 -8.67 -3.76
CA ALA A 208 -0.95 -9.16 -5.01
C ALA A 208 -1.83 -10.25 -5.63
N ILE A 209 -2.24 -11.22 -4.84
CA ILE A 209 -3.14 -12.29 -5.30
C ILE A 209 -4.54 -11.73 -5.59
N GLY A 210 -5.08 -10.92 -4.66
CA GLY A 210 -6.43 -10.37 -4.76
C GLY A 210 -6.65 -9.50 -6.00
N VAL A 211 -5.67 -8.68 -6.39
CA VAL A 211 -5.83 -7.83 -7.58
C VAL A 211 -5.80 -8.63 -8.88
N GLU A 212 -4.98 -9.68 -8.98
CA GLU A 212 -4.99 -10.53 -10.18
C GLU A 212 -6.31 -11.29 -10.27
N ILE A 213 -6.83 -11.82 -9.16
CA ILE A 213 -8.17 -12.44 -9.13
C ILE A 213 -9.23 -11.43 -9.61
N CYS A 214 -9.19 -10.19 -9.12
CA CYS A 214 -10.13 -9.15 -9.53
C CYS A 214 -10.07 -8.85 -11.04
N ILE A 215 -8.86 -8.77 -11.61
CA ILE A 215 -8.64 -8.57 -13.04
C ILE A 215 -9.15 -9.78 -13.84
N HIS A 216 -8.86 -11.00 -13.40
CA HIS A 216 -9.27 -12.23 -14.09
C HIS A 216 -10.77 -12.50 -14.04
N LEU A 217 -11.46 -12.03 -12.98
CA LEU A 217 -12.93 -12.12 -12.87
C LEU A 217 -13.66 -11.06 -13.72
N THR A 218 -12.94 -10.12 -14.34
CA THR A 218 -13.53 -9.04 -15.15
C THR A 218 -13.09 -9.05 -16.62
N PRO A 219 -13.07 -10.22 -17.31
CA PRO A 219 -12.51 -10.34 -18.66
C PRO A 219 -13.35 -9.60 -19.71
N ALA A 220 -14.68 -9.58 -19.55
CA ALA A 220 -15.60 -8.88 -20.44
C ALA A 220 -15.32 -7.37 -20.48
N GLU A 221 -14.91 -6.77 -19.36
CA GLU A 221 -14.53 -5.36 -19.30
C GLU A 221 -13.21 -5.11 -20.03
N GLY A 222 -12.25 -6.04 -19.92
CA GLY A 222 -11.01 -6.01 -20.69
C GLY A 222 -11.27 -6.05 -22.20
N GLU A 223 -12.11 -6.97 -22.67
CA GLU A 223 -12.49 -7.08 -24.09
C GLU A 223 -13.22 -5.84 -24.61
N ARG A 224 -14.18 -5.32 -23.84
CA ARG A 224 -14.92 -4.10 -24.18
C ARG A 224 -13.97 -2.93 -24.37
N LEU A 225 -13.02 -2.75 -23.46
CA LEU A 225 -12.04 -1.68 -23.53
C LEU A 225 -11.08 -1.84 -24.71
N ARG A 226 -10.68 -3.08 -25.05
CA ARG A 226 -9.86 -3.35 -26.24
C ARG A 226 -10.57 -2.93 -27.52
N LYS A 227 -11.86 -3.24 -27.66
CA LYS A 227 -12.69 -2.81 -28.81
C LYS A 227 -12.79 -1.28 -28.91
N VAL A 228 -13.05 -0.60 -27.79
CA VAL A 228 -13.14 0.88 -27.75
C VAL A 228 -11.78 1.53 -28.04
N SER A 229 -10.68 0.96 -27.53
CA SER A 229 -9.32 1.43 -27.82
C SER A 229 -9.04 1.32 -29.31
N HIS A 230 -9.22 0.13 -29.89
CA HIS A 230 -9.02 -0.11 -31.32
C HIS A 230 -9.80 0.87 -32.21
N GLN A 231 -11.07 1.13 -31.88
CA GLN A 231 -11.90 2.10 -32.59
C GLN A 231 -11.31 3.53 -32.54
N ARG A 232 -10.87 3.98 -31.37
CA ARG A 232 -10.25 5.31 -31.20
C ARG A 232 -8.90 5.42 -31.92
N GLN A 233 -8.15 4.33 -31.97
CA GLN A 233 -6.87 4.27 -32.66
C GLN A 233 -7.05 4.39 -34.19
N LEU A 234 -8.12 3.81 -34.75
CA LEU A 234 -8.53 4.00 -36.13
C LEU A 234 -8.96 5.45 -36.40
N GLU A 235 -9.79 6.02 -35.52
CA GLU A 235 -10.24 7.42 -35.62
C GLU A 235 -9.07 8.42 -35.55
N ALA A 236 -8.00 8.07 -34.81
CA ALA A 236 -6.78 8.86 -34.74
C ALA A 236 -5.80 8.64 -35.92
N GLY A 237 -6.14 7.77 -36.88
CA GLY A 237 -5.33 7.50 -38.07
C GLY A 237 -4.02 6.73 -37.77
N MET A 238 -3.96 5.97 -36.68
CA MET A 238 -2.73 5.23 -36.34
C MET A 238 -2.46 4.10 -37.34
N ARG A 239 -1.20 3.99 -37.77
CA ARG A 239 -0.74 3.04 -38.80
C ARG A 239 -0.86 1.56 -38.39
N LYS A 240 -0.87 1.25 -37.09
CA LYS A 240 -1.07 -0.10 -36.52
C LYS A 240 -2.05 -0.06 -35.33
N PRO A 241 -3.36 -0.06 -35.57
CA PRO A 241 -4.35 -0.17 -34.52
C PRO A 241 -4.32 -1.58 -33.89
N GLY A 242 -4.49 -1.68 -32.58
CA GLY A 242 -4.48 -2.92 -31.81
C GLY A 242 -3.10 -3.39 -31.32
N CYS A 243 -2.02 -2.69 -31.63
CA CYS A 243 -0.70 -2.95 -31.03
C CYS A 243 -0.59 -2.16 -29.71
N ASP A 244 -0.61 -2.86 -28.58
CA ASP A 244 -0.48 -2.29 -27.24
C ASP A 244 0.99 -2.20 -26.78
N GLY A 245 1.94 -2.38 -27.72
CA GLY A 245 3.39 -2.40 -27.44
C GLY A 245 3.85 -3.67 -26.70
N LEU A 246 3.01 -4.69 -26.63
CA LEU A 246 3.36 -5.97 -26.02
C LEU A 246 4.24 -6.77 -26.99
N ALA A 247 5.30 -7.40 -26.50
CA ALA A 247 6.18 -8.26 -27.32
C ALA A 247 5.43 -9.45 -28.00
N THR A 248 4.22 -9.75 -27.53
CA THR A 248 3.27 -10.73 -28.07
C THR A 248 2.43 -10.21 -29.23
N ASP A 249 2.42 -8.91 -29.50
CA ASP A 249 1.69 -8.28 -30.62
C ASP A 249 2.50 -8.31 -31.93
N ARG A 250 3.61 -9.06 -31.97
CA ARG A 250 4.25 -9.38 -33.24
C ARG A 250 3.26 -10.19 -34.07
N PRO A 251 2.90 -9.76 -35.28
CA PRO A 251 2.09 -10.59 -36.16
C PRO A 251 2.83 -11.92 -36.33
N ALA A 252 2.10 -13.01 -36.11
CA ALA A 252 2.46 -14.31 -36.64
C ALA A 252 2.32 -14.23 -38.17
N GLU A 253 3.23 -13.49 -38.81
CA GLU A 253 3.40 -13.45 -40.25
C GLU A 253 4.89 -13.67 -40.50
N LEU A 254 5.25 -14.93 -40.71
CA LEU A 254 6.12 -15.45 -41.77
C LEU A 254 6.53 -16.88 -41.42
N TYR A 255 5.61 -17.82 -41.68
CA TYR A 255 5.86 -19.03 -42.47
C TYR A 255 4.62 -19.31 -43.32
#